data_AF-A0A3L7MMY1-F1
#
_entry.id   AF-A0A3L7MMY1-F1
#
_cell.length_a   1.000
_cell.length_b   1.000
_cell.length_c   1.000
_cell.angle_alpha   90.00
_cell.angle_beta   90.00
_cell.angle_gamma   90.00
#
_symmetry.space_group_name_H-M   'P 1'
#
loop_
_entity.id
_entity.type
_entity.pdbx_description
1 polymer ?
#
loop_
_entity_poly.entity_id
_entity_poly.type
_entity_poly.pdbx_seq_one_letter_code
_entity_poly.pdbx_strand_id
1 'polypeptide(L)'
;MLVYRKGVFCLESEWFGLRSTVSVRPALELLRSSDYHVAYIHRDVATRAELEHYLRKWFQERHTGFEILWLAMHSRRGLLLPGDMRRPDEKMHIDRLEEILAGKCKGKVIHFGGCRTIAMPPARIRKFLRTSGAVAVSGFREEVDWTESTLFETTLLLELQKHPMTASGLRSVRNAMRKSRPLEYAASGFAIHIRS
;
A
#
# COMPACT_ATOMS: atom_id res chain seq x y z
N MET A 1 -19.64 -17.24 -0.99
CA MET A 1 -18.34 -16.85 -0.38
C MET A 1 -18.55 -15.56 0.38
N LEU A 2 -18.14 -15.48 1.65
CA LEU A 2 -18.26 -14.23 2.42
C LEU A 2 -17.24 -13.22 1.87
N VAL A 3 -17.71 -12.05 1.44
CA VAL A 3 -16.86 -10.97 0.95
C VAL A 3 -16.90 -9.81 1.93
N TYR A 4 -15.73 -9.43 2.43
CA TYR A 4 -15.54 -8.25 3.26
C TYR A 4 -15.21 -7.08 2.34
N ARG A 5 -16.22 -6.31 1.93
CA ARG A 5 -16.05 -5.21 0.97
C ARG A 5 -15.20 -4.08 1.55
N LYS A 6 -14.06 -3.82 0.92
CA LYS A 6 -13.09 -2.81 1.34
C LYS A 6 -12.52 -2.09 0.14
N GLY A 7 -12.78 -0.79 0.05
CA GLY A 7 -12.29 0.05 -1.02
C GLY A 7 -10.79 0.31 -0.93
N VAL A 8 -10.18 0.52 -2.09
CA VAL A 8 -8.76 0.85 -2.24
C VAL A 8 -8.61 2.35 -2.50
N PHE A 9 -7.88 3.04 -1.63
CA PHE A 9 -7.42 4.40 -1.85
C PHE A 9 -5.99 4.34 -2.38
N CYS A 10 -5.81 4.48 -3.69
CA CYS A 10 -4.54 4.36 -4.37
C CYS A 10 -3.97 5.74 -4.69
N LEU A 11 -2.74 5.98 -4.26
CA LEU A 11 -1.94 7.14 -4.62
C LEU A 11 -0.75 6.65 -5.44
N GLU A 12 -0.73 7.06 -6.70
CA GLU A 12 0.26 6.62 -7.68
C GLU A 12 1.18 7.78 -8.08
N SER A 13 2.48 7.53 -8.19
CA SER A 13 3.43 8.51 -8.77
C SER A 13 3.87 8.10 -10.18
N GLU A 14 4.50 9.01 -10.89
CA GLU A 14 5.15 8.71 -12.17
C GLU A 14 6.24 7.63 -12.00
N TRP A 15 6.26 6.65 -12.91
CA TRP A 15 7.21 5.54 -12.87
C TRP A 15 8.44 5.74 -13.76
N PHE A 16 8.24 6.01 -15.06
CA PHE A 16 9.34 6.02 -16.04
C PHE A 16 9.34 7.28 -16.93
N GLY A 17 8.96 8.43 -16.37
CA GLY A 17 8.88 9.70 -17.09
C GLY A 17 7.52 9.96 -17.74
N LEU A 18 7.33 11.21 -18.18
CA LEU A 18 6.04 11.73 -18.70
C LEU A 18 5.49 11.01 -19.94
N ARG A 19 6.33 10.28 -20.68
CA ARG A 19 5.91 9.50 -21.86
C ARG A 19 5.50 8.07 -21.50
N SER A 20 5.76 7.64 -20.28
CA SER A 20 5.39 6.32 -19.83
C SER A 20 3.88 6.23 -19.62
N THR A 21 3.29 5.15 -20.12
CA THR A 21 1.88 4.80 -19.87
C THR A 21 1.73 3.76 -18.77
N VAL A 22 2.83 3.41 -18.09
CA VAL A 22 2.84 2.44 -17.01
C VAL A 22 2.04 3.00 -15.84
N SER A 23 1.03 2.25 -15.40
CA SER A 23 0.16 2.63 -14.29
C SER A 23 -0.48 1.41 -13.66
N VAL A 24 -0.75 1.44 -12.36
CA VAL A 24 -1.51 0.39 -11.64
C VAL A 24 -3.02 0.48 -11.89
N ARG A 25 -3.48 1.52 -12.59
CA ARG A 25 -4.89 1.75 -12.90
C ARG A 25 -5.58 0.56 -13.59
N PRO A 26 -4.98 -0.14 -14.59
CA PRO A 26 -5.60 -1.31 -15.20
C PRO A 26 -5.87 -2.44 -14.18
N ALA A 27 -4.99 -2.63 -13.19
CA ALA A 27 -5.20 -3.60 -12.12
C ALA A 27 -6.39 -3.20 -11.22
N LEU A 28 -6.52 -1.91 -10.89
CA LEU A 28 -7.68 -1.39 -10.16
C LEU A 28 -8.98 -1.52 -10.95
N GLU A 29 -8.94 -1.27 -12.26
CA GLU A 29 -10.09 -1.43 -13.15
C GLU A 29 -10.55 -2.88 -13.24
N LEU A 30 -9.60 -3.82 -13.35
CA LEU A 30 -9.87 -5.25 -13.29
C LEU A 30 -10.56 -5.64 -11.97
N LEU A 31 -10.02 -5.21 -10.82
CA LEU A 31 -10.59 -5.51 -9.51
C LEU A 31 -12.01 -4.94 -9.36
N ARG A 32 -12.27 -3.75 -9.91
CA ARG A 32 -13.60 -3.14 -9.93
C ARG A 32 -14.60 -3.90 -10.81
N SER A 33 -14.16 -4.41 -11.97
CA SER A 33 -15.00 -5.15 -12.91
C SER A 33 -15.11 -6.65 -12.60
N SER A 34 -14.37 -7.15 -11.61
CA SER A 34 -14.44 -8.55 -11.16
C SER A 34 -15.72 -8.85 -10.36
N ASP A 35 -15.94 -10.14 -10.05
CA ASP A 35 -17.00 -10.64 -9.16
C ASP A 35 -16.91 -10.10 -7.71
N TYR A 36 -15.77 -9.51 -7.32
CA TYR A 36 -15.60 -8.86 -6.02
C TYR A 36 -16.03 -7.40 -5.99
N HIS A 37 -16.19 -6.76 -7.17
CA HIS A 37 -16.58 -5.36 -7.31
C HIS A 37 -15.81 -4.39 -6.39
N VAL A 38 -14.48 -4.50 -6.36
CA VAL A 38 -13.65 -3.72 -5.43
C VAL A 38 -13.67 -2.25 -5.83
N ALA A 39 -14.30 -1.41 -5.02
CA ALA A 39 -14.30 0.03 -5.22
C ALA A 39 -12.89 0.61 -5.07
N TYR A 40 -12.53 1.59 -5.88
CA TYR A 40 -11.26 2.29 -5.73
C TYR A 40 -11.38 3.80 -5.95
N ILE A 41 -10.49 4.54 -5.30
CA ILE A 41 -10.14 5.92 -5.64
C ILE A 41 -8.68 5.87 -6.08
N HIS A 42 -8.39 6.37 -7.27
CA HIS A 42 -7.04 6.46 -7.83
C HIS A 42 -6.71 7.92 -8.09
N ARG A 43 -5.55 8.37 -7.59
CA ARG A 43 -5.05 9.73 -7.79
C ARG A 43 -3.56 9.68 -8.08
N ASP A 44 -3.19 10.38 -9.14
CA ASP A 44 -1.81 10.69 -9.44
C ASP A 44 -1.30 11.74 -8.43
N VAL A 45 -0.07 11.53 -7.96
CA VAL A 45 0.68 12.43 -7.09
C VAL A 45 2.06 12.67 -7.69
N ALA A 46 2.39 13.92 -7.96
CA ALA A 46 3.67 14.33 -8.54
C ALA A 46 4.57 15.08 -7.55
N THR A 47 4.06 15.37 -6.35
CA THR A 47 4.80 16.08 -5.30
C THR A 47 4.51 15.52 -3.92
N ARG A 48 5.42 15.76 -2.97
CA ARG A 48 5.20 15.47 -1.55
C ARG A 48 3.94 16.19 -1.05
N ALA A 49 3.73 17.44 -1.43
CA ALA A 49 2.61 18.24 -0.97
C ALA A 49 1.25 17.64 -1.40
N GLU A 50 1.15 17.14 -2.64
CA GLU A 50 -0.03 16.43 -3.13
C GLU A 50 -0.26 15.11 -2.41
N LEU A 51 0.80 14.33 -2.17
CA LEU A 51 0.72 13.11 -1.36
C LEU A 51 0.16 13.43 0.04
N GLU A 52 0.68 14.44 0.73
CA GLU A 52 0.15 14.87 2.03
C GLU A 52 -1.32 15.33 1.94
N HIS A 53 -1.68 16.05 0.88
CA HIS A 53 -3.04 16.53 0.64
C HIS A 53 -4.04 15.38 0.48
N TYR A 54 -3.73 14.39 -0.35
CA TYR A 54 -4.62 13.26 -0.56
C TYR A 54 -4.68 12.31 0.64
N LEU A 55 -3.59 12.15 1.39
CA LEU A 55 -3.63 11.45 2.68
C LEU A 55 -4.58 12.14 3.67
N ARG A 56 -4.58 13.47 3.75
CA ARG A 56 -5.56 14.21 4.55
C ARG A 56 -6.99 13.99 4.06
N LYS A 57 -7.22 13.95 2.74
CA LYS A 57 -8.54 13.65 2.17
C LYS A 57 -9.01 12.24 2.49
N TRP A 58 -8.12 11.24 2.47
CA TRP A 58 -8.47 9.85 2.77
C TRP A 58 -9.15 9.66 4.13
N PHE A 59 -8.86 10.53 5.11
CA PHE A 59 -9.46 10.48 6.45
C PHE A 59 -10.82 11.18 6.57
N GLN A 60 -11.32 11.82 5.51
CA GLN A 60 -12.63 12.46 5.53
C GLN A 60 -13.74 11.40 5.56
N GLU A 61 -14.84 11.70 6.27
CA GLU A 61 -15.96 10.78 6.49
C GLU A 61 -16.54 10.18 5.19
N ARG A 62 -16.60 10.98 4.13
CA ARG A 62 -17.05 10.53 2.79
C ARG A 62 -16.20 9.42 2.16
N HIS A 63 -15.01 9.15 2.68
CA HIS A 63 -14.14 8.06 2.25
C HIS A 63 -14.12 6.89 3.26
N THR A 64 -15.06 6.87 4.20
CA THR A 64 -15.36 5.66 4.99
C THR A 64 -15.69 4.51 4.03
N GLY A 65 -15.17 3.32 4.31
CA GLY A 65 -15.21 2.17 3.40
C GLY A 65 -13.99 2.03 2.49
N PHE A 66 -13.12 3.04 2.37
CA PHE A 66 -11.79 2.91 1.77
C PHE A 66 -10.75 2.61 2.84
N GLU A 67 -10.57 1.33 3.13
CA GLU A 67 -9.79 0.84 4.27
C GLU A 67 -8.36 0.43 3.88
N ILE A 68 -8.08 0.32 2.59
CA ILE A 68 -6.78 -0.05 2.06
C ILE A 68 -6.15 1.19 1.44
N LEU A 69 -5.03 1.65 1.97
CA LEU A 69 -4.17 2.62 1.28
C LEU A 69 -3.13 1.86 0.46
N TRP A 70 -3.06 2.12 -0.84
CA TRP A 70 -2.03 1.61 -1.73
C TRP A 70 -1.16 2.76 -2.21
N LEU A 71 0.11 2.78 -1.77
CA LEU A 71 1.11 3.75 -2.20
C LEU A 71 1.93 3.13 -3.33
N ALA A 72 1.50 3.39 -4.56
CA ALA A 72 2.06 2.86 -5.79
C ALA A 72 3.07 3.87 -6.36
N MET A 73 4.28 3.88 -5.80
CA MET A 73 5.30 4.87 -6.16
C MET A 73 6.70 4.33 -5.95
N HIS A 74 7.69 5.01 -6.52
CA HIS A 74 9.07 4.73 -6.22
C HIS A 74 9.38 4.92 -4.73
N SER A 75 10.28 4.08 -4.24
CA SER A 75 10.66 4.11 -2.83
C SER A 75 12.04 3.54 -2.59
N ARG A 76 12.54 3.80 -1.39
CA ARG A 76 13.72 3.15 -0.80
C ARG A 76 13.40 2.82 0.65
N ARG A 77 14.37 2.21 1.36
CA ARG A 77 14.26 1.93 2.80
C ARG A 77 13.78 3.15 3.59
N GLY A 78 12.54 3.10 4.08
CA GLY A 78 11.92 4.17 4.89
C GLY A 78 11.68 5.49 4.17
N LEU A 79 11.59 5.49 2.83
CA LEU A 79 11.50 6.71 2.02
C LEU A 79 10.56 6.50 0.82
N LEU A 80 9.58 7.39 0.64
CA LEU A 80 8.70 7.46 -0.52
C LEU A 80 9.11 8.62 -1.43
N LEU A 81 8.97 8.41 -2.75
CA LEU A 81 9.51 9.29 -3.78
C LEU A 81 8.40 9.74 -4.75
N PRO A 82 7.47 10.60 -4.31
CA PRO A 82 6.32 11.02 -5.12
C PRO A 82 6.66 12.02 -6.23
N GLY A 83 7.83 12.66 -6.19
CA GLY A 83 8.20 13.74 -7.11
C GLY A 83 9.67 13.72 -7.51
N ASP A 84 10.17 14.87 -7.96
CA ASP A 84 11.53 15.00 -8.49
C ASP A 84 12.61 14.69 -7.42
N MET A 85 13.34 13.60 -7.63
CA MET A 85 14.39 13.11 -6.73
C MET A 85 15.58 14.06 -6.55
N ARG A 86 15.76 15.00 -7.49
CA ARG A 86 16.78 16.05 -7.40
C ARG A 86 16.42 17.11 -6.36
N ARG A 87 15.13 17.21 -6.00
CA ARG A 87 14.60 18.13 -5.00
C ARG A 87 14.47 17.42 -3.64
N PRO A 88 15.32 17.73 -2.64
CA PRO A 88 15.30 17.04 -1.36
C PRO A 88 13.95 17.15 -0.63
N ASP A 89 13.25 18.27 -0.83
CA ASP A 89 11.95 18.60 -0.26
C ASP A 89 10.79 17.79 -0.87
N GLU A 90 10.99 17.08 -1.98
CA GLU A 90 9.98 16.21 -2.58
C GLU A 90 10.03 14.77 -2.04
N LYS A 91 11.03 14.43 -1.22
CA LYS A 91 11.14 13.11 -0.59
C LYS A 91 10.25 13.04 0.66
N MET A 92 9.53 11.95 0.84
CA MET A 92 8.74 11.72 2.05
C MET A 92 9.34 10.61 2.91
N HIS A 93 9.96 11.01 4.03
CA HIS A 93 10.47 10.07 5.01
C HIS A 93 9.34 9.38 5.77
N ILE A 94 9.59 8.13 6.20
CA ILE A 94 8.63 7.35 6.97
C ILE A 94 8.20 8.05 8.28
N ASP A 95 9.08 8.86 8.89
CA ASP A 95 8.77 9.63 10.10
C ASP A 95 7.72 10.72 9.82
N ARG A 96 7.85 11.42 8.68
CA ARG A 96 6.84 12.39 8.26
C ARG A 96 5.50 11.72 7.92
N LEU A 97 5.55 10.57 7.26
CA LEU A 97 4.34 9.78 7.01
C LEU A 97 3.70 9.32 8.32
N GLU A 98 4.50 8.86 9.29
CA GLU A 98 4.04 8.47 10.63
C GLU A 98 3.29 9.60 11.33
N GLU A 99 3.79 10.84 11.28
CA GLU A 99 3.12 12.03 11.83
C GLU A 99 1.75 12.28 11.17
N ILE A 100 1.68 12.22 9.84
CA ILE A 100 0.44 12.48 9.09
C ILE A 100 -0.65 11.47 9.47
N LEU A 101 -0.26 10.20 9.61
CA LEU A 101 -1.15 9.08 9.86
C LEU A 101 -1.44 8.84 11.36
N ALA A 102 -0.77 9.55 12.26
CA ALA A 102 -0.83 9.32 13.70
C ALA A 102 -2.28 9.25 14.22
N GLY A 103 -2.67 8.11 14.79
CA GLY A 103 -3.99 7.84 15.36
C GLY A 103 -5.15 7.68 14.36
N LYS A 104 -4.92 7.77 13.04
CA LYS A 104 -6.00 7.84 12.03
C LYS A 104 -6.26 6.54 11.27
N CYS A 105 -5.43 5.51 11.46
CA CYS A 105 -5.50 4.28 10.66
C CYS A 105 -6.20 3.09 11.35
N LYS A 106 -7.04 3.32 12.36
CA LYS A 106 -7.81 2.24 13.00
C LYS A 106 -8.67 1.51 11.95
N GLY A 107 -8.55 0.17 11.92
CA GLY A 107 -9.28 -0.66 10.94
C GLY A 107 -8.75 -0.58 9.50
N LYS A 108 -7.63 0.12 9.28
CA LYS A 108 -7.05 0.31 7.95
C LYS A 108 -5.75 -0.48 7.76
N VAL A 109 -5.43 -0.80 6.51
CA VAL A 109 -4.17 -1.39 6.06
C VAL A 109 -3.46 -0.42 5.13
N ILE A 110 -2.14 -0.37 5.25
CA ILE A 110 -1.28 0.43 4.37
C ILE A 110 -0.37 -0.52 3.61
N HIS A 111 -0.43 -0.45 2.29
CA HIS A 111 0.43 -1.18 1.41
C HIS A 111 1.39 -0.24 0.68
N PHE A 112 2.69 -0.51 0.81
CA PHE A 112 3.75 0.14 0.06
C PHE A 112 4.09 -0.72 -1.17
N GLY A 113 3.73 -0.24 -2.36
CA GLY A 113 4.00 -0.94 -3.61
C GLY A 113 5.40 -0.70 -4.18
N GLY A 114 6.13 0.26 -3.61
CA GLY A 114 7.50 0.53 -4.01
C GLY A 114 8.54 -0.41 -3.37
N CYS A 115 9.66 -0.56 -4.09
CA CYS A 115 10.83 -1.35 -3.68
C CYS A 115 11.37 -0.96 -2.30
N ARG A 116 11.69 -1.98 -1.49
CA ARG A 116 12.40 -1.87 -0.20
C ARG A 116 11.80 -0.92 0.85
N THR A 117 10.58 -0.39 0.69
CA THR A 117 10.03 0.58 1.66
C THR A 117 10.08 0.05 3.08
N ILE A 118 9.71 -1.23 3.24
CA ILE A 118 9.63 -1.91 4.53
C ILE A 118 10.91 -2.69 4.89
N ALA A 119 12.03 -2.48 4.17
CA ALA A 119 13.34 -3.04 4.52
C ALA A 119 13.98 -2.32 5.74
N MET A 120 13.15 -2.00 6.74
CA MET A 120 13.50 -1.30 7.97
C MET A 120 13.63 -2.28 9.14
N PRO A 121 14.31 -1.88 10.23
CA PRO A 121 14.36 -2.70 11.43
C PRO A 121 12.94 -3.01 11.95
N PRO A 122 12.65 -4.25 12.40
CA PRO A 122 11.31 -4.61 12.89
C PRO A 122 10.77 -3.68 13.98
N ALA A 123 11.64 -3.13 14.84
CA ALA A 123 11.27 -2.15 15.84
C ALA A 123 10.71 -0.85 15.25
N ARG A 124 11.27 -0.37 14.13
CA ARG A 124 10.78 0.82 13.42
C ARG A 124 9.41 0.59 12.82
N ILE A 125 9.17 -0.59 12.22
CA ILE A 125 7.86 -0.95 11.66
C ILE A 125 6.81 -1.07 12.77
N ARG A 126 7.17 -1.68 13.92
CA ARG A 126 6.28 -1.74 15.09
C ARG A 126 5.94 -0.35 15.62
N LYS A 127 6.89 0.59 15.66
CA LYS A 127 6.63 1.98 16.03
C LYS A 127 5.62 2.63 15.07
N PHE A 128 5.81 2.44 13.76
CA PHE A 128 4.91 2.97 12.73
C PHE A 128 3.48 2.45 12.89
N LEU A 129 3.32 1.14 13.09
CA LEU A 129 2.01 0.51 13.31
C LEU A 129 1.32 1.03 14.58
N ARG A 130 2.06 1.16 15.69
CA ARG A 130 1.52 1.71 16.94
C ARG A 130 1.06 3.16 16.77
N THR A 131 1.90 3.99 16.14
CA THR A 131 1.65 5.42 16.00
C THR A 131 0.51 5.71 15.02
N SER A 132 0.52 5.10 13.84
CA SER A 132 -0.55 5.28 12.84
C SER A 132 -1.89 4.66 13.29
N GLY A 133 -1.82 3.57 14.04
CA GLY A 133 -2.98 2.79 14.45
C GLY A 133 -3.45 1.76 13.41
N ALA A 134 -2.70 1.56 12.32
CA ALA A 134 -3.01 0.59 11.27
C ALA A 134 -3.04 -0.85 11.81
N VAL A 135 -3.91 -1.68 11.22
CA VAL A 135 -3.99 -3.11 11.55
C VAL A 135 -2.75 -3.84 11.03
N ALA A 136 -2.31 -3.49 9.81
CA ALA A 136 -1.06 -3.96 9.27
C ALA A 136 -0.47 -2.99 8.24
N VAL A 137 0.82 -3.22 7.98
CA VAL A 137 1.57 -2.68 6.86
C VAL A 137 2.07 -3.85 6.02
N SER A 138 1.98 -3.72 4.70
CA SER A 138 2.59 -4.66 3.76
C SER A 138 3.48 -3.95 2.74
N GLY A 139 4.43 -4.67 2.17
CA GLY A 139 5.30 -4.16 1.11
C GLY A 139 6.45 -5.11 0.80
N PHE A 140 7.37 -4.65 -0.03
CA PHE A 140 8.53 -5.42 -0.47
C PHE A 140 9.79 -5.02 0.30
N ARG A 141 10.65 -6.00 0.60
CA ARG A 141 11.95 -5.77 1.23
C ARG A 141 13.09 -5.76 0.22
N GLU A 142 12.86 -6.33 -0.95
CA GLU A 142 13.79 -6.35 -2.08
C GLU A 142 13.32 -5.43 -3.21
N GLU A 143 14.12 -5.37 -4.27
CA GLU A 143 13.71 -4.79 -5.55
C GLU A 143 12.79 -5.78 -6.28
N VAL A 144 11.83 -5.23 -7.01
CA VAL A 144 10.82 -6.00 -7.74
C VAL A 144 10.61 -5.39 -9.12
N ASP A 145 10.34 -6.24 -10.12
CA ASP A 145 9.86 -5.77 -11.42
C ASP A 145 8.46 -5.15 -11.25
N TRP A 146 8.19 -4.09 -11.99
CA TRP A 146 6.93 -3.35 -11.88
C TRP A 146 5.71 -4.20 -12.25
N THR A 147 5.81 -5.00 -13.32
CA THR A 147 4.68 -5.82 -13.80
C THR A 147 4.43 -6.98 -12.85
N GLU A 148 5.48 -7.68 -12.46
CA GLU A 148 5.38 -8.82 -11.54
C GLU A 148 4.86 -8.41 -10.16
N SER A 149 5.36 -7.29 -9.63
CA SER A 149 4.85 -6.73 -8.38
C SER A 149 3.39 -6.35 -8.50
N THR A 150 2.97 -5.62 -9.55
CA THR A 150 1.57 -5.24 -9.75
C THR A 150 0.64 -6.46 -9.79
N LEU A 151 1.03 -7.57 -10.42
CA LEU A 151 0.25 -8.82 -10.41
C LEU A 151 0.16 -9.47 -9.02
N PHE A 152 1.26 -9.44 -8.27
CA PHE A 152 1.30 -9.90 -6.89
C PHE A 152 0.41 -9.05 -5.98
N GLU A 153 0.48 -7.73 -6.11
CA GLU A 153 -0.33 -6.76 -5.37
C GLU A 153 -1.82 -6.89 -5.72
N THR A 154 -2.16 -7.11 -6.99
CA THR A 154 -3.55 -7.40 -7.40
C THR A 154 -4.08 -8.63 -6.66
N THR A 155 -3.25 -9.67 -6.52
CA THR A 155 -3.60 -10.87 -5.73
C THR A 155 -3.76 -10.55 -4.25
N LEU A 156 -2.88 -9.72 -3.68
CA LEU A 156 -2.99 -9.24 -2.30
C LEU A 156 -4.30 -8.48 -2.06
N LEU A 157 -4.65 -7.54 -2.93
CA LEU A 157 -5.86 -6.73 -2.83
C LEU A 157 -7.12 -7.59 -2.90
N LEU A 158 -7.11 -8.61 -3.75
CA LEU A 158 -8.18 -9.61 -3.84
C LEU A 158 -8.27 -10.44 -2.55
N GLU A 159 -7.14 -10.94 -2.06
CA GLU A 159 -7.09 -11.76 -0.84
C GLU A 159 -7.57 -10.98 0.38
N LEU A 160 -7.26 -9.68 0.46
CA LEU A 160 -7.79 -8.80 1.51
C LEU A 160 -9.32 -8.82 1.54
N GLN A 161 -10.02 -8.93 0.41
CA GLN A 161 -11.50 -8.96 0.37
C GLN A 161 -12.09 -10.24 0.98
N LYS A 162 -11.30 -11.30 1.13
CA LYS A 162 -11.77 -12.60 1.65
C LYS A 162 -11.70 -12.69 3.18
N HIS A 163 -11.04 -11.73 3.84
CA HIS A 163 -10.80 -11.74 5.28
C HIS A 163 -11.19 -10.41 5.96
N PRO A 164 -11.51 -10.41 7.26
CA PRO A 164 -11.81 -9.19 8.00
C PRO A 164 -10.53 -8.36 8.26
N MET A 165 -10.68 -7.04 8.46
CA MET A 165 -9.58 -6.13 8.87
C MET A 165 -9.24 -6.27 10.35
N THR A 166 -8.89 -7.48 10.76
CA THR A 166 -8.44 -7.84 12.11
C THR A 166 -7.08 -8.50 12.04
N ALA A 167 -6.38 -8.57 13.19
CA ALA A 167 -5.08 -9.23 13.25
C ALA A 167 -5.14 -10.70 12.81
N SER A 168 -6.24 -11.42 13.13
CA SER A 168 -6.44 -12.81 12.67
C SER A 168 -6.70 -12.88 11.17
N GLY A 169 -7.56 -12.01 10.63
CA GLY A 169 -7.83 -11.94 9.19
C GLY A 169 -6.56 -11.67 8.38
N LEU A 170 -5.71 -10.75 8.83
CA LEU A 170 -4.46 -10.45 8.12
C LEU A 170 -3.38 -11.53 8.29
N ARG A 171 -3.43 -12.35 9.35
CA ARG A 171 -2.63 -13.58 9.41
C ARG A 171 -3.07 -14.58 8.34
N SER A 172 -4.37 -14.71 8.11
CA SER A 172 -4.91 -15.57 7.04
C SER A 172 -4.48 -15.06 5.66
N VAL A 173 -4.59 -13.75 5.40
CA VAL A 173 -4.10 -13.12 4.15
C VAL A 173 -2.62 -13.43 3.94
N ARG A 174 -1.77 -13.21 4.95
CA ARG A 174 -0.33 -13.50 4.88
C ARG A 174 -0.06 -14.96 4.52
N ASN A 175 -0.78 -15.88 5.16
CA ASN A 175 -0.62 -17.31 4.89
C ASN A 175 -1.08 -17.70 3.48
N ALA A 176 -2.19 -17.12 3.00
CA ALA A 176 -2.71 -17.35 1.65
C ALA A 176 -1.75 -16.82 0.57
N MET A 177 -1.20 -15.61 0.75
CA MET A 177 -0.20 -15.05 -0.17
C MET A 177 1.06 -15.94 -0.24
N ARG A 178 1.57 -16.38 0.92
CA ARG A 178 2.74 -17.27 0.98
C ARG A 178 2.49 -18.63 0.33
N LYS A 179 1.27 -19.16 0.40
CA LYS A 179 0.91 -20.47 -0.19
C LYS A 179 0.65 -20.39 -1.69
N SER A 180 0.00 -19.32 -2.15
CA SER A 180 -0.43 -19.18 -3.55
C SER A 180 0.71 -18.75 -4.48
N ARG A 181 1.66 -17.96 -3.99
CA ARG A 181 2.79 -17.41 -4.77
C ARG A 181 4.11 -17.54 -4.01
N PRO A 182 4.55 -18.77 -3.66
CA PRO A 182 5.66 -18.96 -2.73
C PRO A 182 6.99 -18.43 -3.25
N LEU A 183 7.24 -18.53 -4.57
CA LEU A 183 8.49 -18.08 -5.17
C LEU A 183 8.58 -16.55 -5.18
N GLU A 184 7.54 -15.87 -5.67
CA GLU A 184 7.48 -14.42 -5.71
C GLU A 184 7.45 -13.82 -4.30
N TYR A 185 6.74 -14.45 -3.36
CA TYR A 185 6.71 -14.04 -1.95
C TYR A 185 8.12 -14.06 -1.35
N ALA A 186 8.88 -15.12 -1.61
CA ALA A 186 10.24 -15.27 -1.10
C ALA A 186 11.23 -14.30 -1.79
N ALA A 187 11.22 -14.25 -3.13
CA ALA A 187 12.16 -13.47 -3.93
C ALA A 187 12.03 -11.95 -3.68
N SER A 188 10.80 -11.45 -3.55
CA SER A 188 10.53 -10.02 -3.28
C SER A 188 10.76 -9.60 -1.83
N GLY A 189 11.00 -10.57 -0.94
CA GLY A 189 11.01 -10.36 0.50
C GLY A 189 9.70 -9.78 1.03
N PHE A 190 8.57 -10.08 0.38
CA PHE A 190 7.27 -9.53 0.76
C PHE A 190 6.93 -9.88 2.21
N ALA A 191 6.39 -8.89 2.93
CA ALA A 191 5.97 -9.11 4.31
C ALA A 191 4.68 -8.36 4.63
N ILE A 192 3.89 -8.96 5.53
CA ILE A 192 2.76 -8.31 6.20
C ILE A 192 3.10 -8.23 7.69
N HIS A 193 3.38 -7.01 8.15
CA HIS A 193 3.61 -6.69 9.55
C HIS A 193 2.28 -6.32 10.21
N ILE A 194 1.83 -7.14 11.14
CA ILE A 194 0.53 -7.00 11.82
C ILE A 194 0.78 -6.38 13.19
N ARG A 195 -0.03 -5.39 13.56
CA ARG A 195 0.01 -4.77 14.87
C ARG A 195 -0.40 -5.79 15.92
N SER A 196 0.49 -6.05 16.88
CA SER A 196 0.25 -6.86 18.08
C SER A 196 -0.74 -6.17 19.00
#